data_AF-A0A3E2GXH0-F1
#
_entry.id   AF-A0A3E2GXH0-F1
#
_cell.length_a   1.000
_cell.length_b   1.000
_cell.length_c   1.000
_cell.angle_alpha   90.00
_cell.angle_beta   90.00
_cell.angle_gamma   90.00
#
_symmetry.space_group_name_H-M   'P 1'
#
loop_
_entity.id
_entity.type
_entity.pdbx_description
1 polymer ?
#
loop_
_entity_poly.entity_id
_entity_poly.type
_entity_poly.pdbx_seq_one_letter_code
_entity_poly.pdbx_strand_id
1 'polypeptide(L)'
;MPTTSRIPDSDWQRHRDSIEKLYSIENETLAEVMEVMESKGFHATKAQYVRKLRQLGIEKNSTNESWKYIAQKLNKRKRDGKDSEIYINGKLIPRKKINKEVSRYTLPSLEQMPIS
;
A
#
# COMPACT_ATOMS: atom_id res chain seq x y z
N MET A 1 26.50 -18.74 12.93
CA MET A 1 25.96 -17.47 12.39
C MET A 1 25.83 -17.63 10.89
N PRO A 2 24.65 -17.48 10.25
CA PRO A 2 24.60 -17.53 8.80
C PRO A 2 25.29 -16.28 8.25
N THR A 3 26.32 -16.51 7.45
CA THR A 3 27.04 -15.50 6.69
C THR A 3 26.05 -14.75 5.80
N THR A 4 25.99 -13.42 5.93
CA THR A 4 25.20 -12.58 5.04
C THR A 4 25.85 -12.55 3.65
N SER A 5 25.58 -13.58 2.85
CA SER A 5 25.93 -13.63 1.44
C SER A 5 25.37 -12.37 0.77
N ARG A 6 26.23 -11.61 0.09
CA ARG A 6 25.80 -10.47 -0.72
C ARG A 6 24.97 -11.01 -1.88
N ILE A 7 23.64 -10.86 -1.79
CA ILE A 7 22.73 -11.22 -2.89
C ILE A 7 23.08 -10.35 -4.11
N PRO A 8 23.39 -10.95 -5.27
CA PRO A 8 23.66 -10.22 -6.50
C PRO A 8 22.52 -9.29 -6.90
N ASP A 9 22.85 -8.16 -7.51
CA ASP A 9 21.85 -7.20 -8.00
C ASP A 9 20.95 -7.80 -9.10
N SER A 10 21.44 -8.81 -9.82
CA SER A 10 20.66 -9.59 -10.80
C SER A 10 19.47 -10.32 -10.17
N ASP A 11 19.64 -10.87 -8.97
CA ASP A 11 18.58 -11.60 -8.28
C ASP A 11 17.50 -10.62 -7.77
N TRP A 12 17.93 -9.46 -7.27
CA TRP A 12 17.01 -8.37 -6.94
C TRP A 12 16.23 -7.90 -8.17
N GLN A 13 16.89 -7.78 -9.32
CA GLN A 13 16.23 -7.36 -10.56
C GLN A 13 15.19 -8.38 -11.02
N ARG A 14 15.51 -9.68 -10.95
CA ARG A 14 14.57 -10.77 -11.29
C ARG A 14 13.29 -10.72 -10.45
N HIS A 15 13.40 -10.27 -9.21
CA HIS A 15 12.28 -10.20 -8.27
C HIS A 15 11.70 -8.79 -8.11
N ARG A 16 12.24 -7.79 -8.79
CA ARG A 16 11.86 -6.38 -8.64
C ARG A 16 10.36 -6.17 -8.82
N ASP A 17 9.80 -6.66 -9.92
CA ASP A 17 8.38 -6.44 -10.25
C ASP A 17 7.47 -7.10 -9.22
N SER A 18 7.85 -8.27 -8.70
CA SER A 18 7.11 -8.92 -7.61
C SER A 18 7.18 -8.12 -6.32
N ILE A 19 8.36 -7.64 -5.95
CA ILE A 19 8.57 -6.85 -4.72
C ILE A 19 7.83 -5.51 -4.82
N GLU A 20 7.91 -4.84 -5.97
CA GLU A 20 7.22 -3.58 -6.24
C GLU A 20 5.70 -3.75 -6.22
N LYS A 21 5.20 -4.80 -6.86
CA LYS A 21 3.77 -5.13 -6.82
C LYS A 21 3.31 -5.40 -5.38
N LEU A 22 4.00 -6.25 -4.62
CA LEU A 22 3.60 -6.58 -3.26
C LEU A 22 3.69 -5.37 -2.32
N TYR A 23 4.81 -4.64 -2.37
CA TYR A 23 5.10 -3.56 -1.42
C TYR A 23 4.37 -2.25 -1.77
N SER A 24 4.34 -1.89 -3.05
CA SER A 24 3.62 -0.71 -3.53
C SER A 24 2.18 -1.12 -3.81
N ILE A 25 1.87 -1.78 -4.92
CA ILE A 25 0.50 -1.94 -5.42
C ILE A 25 -0.43 -2.66 -4.42
N GLU A 26 0.00 -3.79 -3.88
CA GLU A 26 -0.75 -4.61 -2.92
C GLU A 26 -0.55 -4.13 -1.48
N ASN A 27 0.19 -3.04 -1.27
CA ASN A 27 0.30 -2.34 0.01
C ASN A 27 0.70 -3.25 1.19
N GLU A 28 1.34 -4.39 0.91
CA GLU A 28 1.74 -5.36 1.92
C GLU A 28 2.82 -4.75 2.82
N THR A 29 2.87 -5.19 4.07
CA THR A 29 3.97 -4.82 4.96
C THR A 29 5.26 -5.45 4.47
N LEU A 30 6.40 -4.86 4.86
CA LEU A 30 7.68 -5.44 4.48
C LEU A 30 7.84 -6.88 4.99
N ALA A 31 7.24 -7.23 6.13
CA ALA A 31 7.25 -8.58 6.67
C ALA A 31 6.47 -9.56 5.78
N GLU A 32 5.27 -9.19 5.33
CA GLU A 32 4.46 -10.00 4.40
C GLU A 32 5.17 -10.15 3.04
N VAL A 33 5.79 -9.09 2.52
CA VAL A 33 6.63 -9.17 1.30
C VAL A 33 7.77 -10.18 1.50
N MET A 34 8.47 -10.13 2.63
CA MET A 34 9.56 -11.06 2.94
C MET A 34 9.07 -12.50 2.99
N GLU A 35 7.95 -12.78 3.66
CA GLU A 35 7.34 -14.11 3.76
C GLU A 35 6.95 -14.67 2.38
N VAL A 36 6.29 -13.84 1.55
CA VAL A 36 5.94 -14.22 0.18
C VAL A 36 7.19 -14.50 -0.66
N MET A 37 8.24 -13.72 -0.51
CA MET A 37 9.48 -13.90 -1.27
C MET A 37 10.30 -15.10 -0.78
N GLU A 38 10.25 -15.41 0.51
CA GLU A 38 10.84 -16.60 1.12
C GLU A 38 10.17 -17.88 0.56
N SER A 39 8.84 -17.87 0.41
CA SER A 39 8.10 -18.96 -0.25
C SER A 39 8.51 -19.18 -1.72
N LYS A 40 9.10 -18.14 -2.35
CA LYS A 40 9.65 -18.19 -3.72
C LYS A 40 11.15 -18.51 -3.74
N GLY A 41 11.73 -18.89 -2.59
CA GLY A 41 13.14 -19.21 -2.44
C GLY A 41 14.08 -18.01 -2.29
N PHE A 42 13.55 -16.79 -2.19
CA PHE A 42 14.34 -15.57 -2.09
C PHE A 42 14.49 -15.13 -0.62
N HIS A 43 15.66 -15.44 -0.05
CA HIS A 43 15.96 -15.19 1.35
C HIS A 43 16.83 -13.95 1.50
N ALA A 44 16.24 -12.84 1.97
CA ALA A 44 16.97 -11.61 2.26
C ALA A 44 16.53 -11.03 3.60
N THR A 45 17.46 -10.39 4.30
CA THR A 45 17.18 -9.74 5.57
C THR A 45 16.34 -8.48 5.38
N LYS A 46 15.61 -8.08 6.42
CA LYS A 46 14.85 -6.82 6.45
C LYS A 46 15.70 -5.61 6.07
N ALA A 47 16.94 -5.54 6.56
CA ALA A 47 17.86 -4.43 6.25
C ALA A 47 18.22 -4.38 4.76
N GLN A 48 18.42 -5.55 4.11
CA GLN A 48 18.69 -5.63 2.68
C GLN A 48 17.48 -5.16 1.86
N TYR A 49 16.27 -5.57 2.22
CA TYR A 49 15.05 -5.08 1.59
C TYR A 49 14.88 -3.57 1.72
N VAL A 50 15.02 -3.01 2.92
CA VAL A 50 14.90 -1.56 3.13
C VAL A 50 15.90 -0.80 2.27
N ARG A 51 17.16 -1.28 2.23
CA ARG A 51 18.19 -0.68 1.38
C ARG A 51 17.82 -0.75 -0.09
N LYS A 52 17.31 -1.90 -0.56
CA LYS A 52 16.97 -2.13 -1.96
C LYS A 52 15.74 -1.38 -2.43
N LEU A 53 14.68 -1.34 -1.62
CA LEU A 53 13.50 -0.52 -1.90
C LEU A 53 13.88 0.95 -2.05
N ARG A 54 14.73 1.48 -1.15
CA ARG A 54 15.27 2.85 -1.27
C ARG A 54 16.11 3.04 -2.52
N GLN A 55 17.02 2.10 -2.82
CA GLN A 55 17.89 2.18 -4.00
C GLN A 55 17.08 2.16 -5.32
N LEU A 56 15.97 1.42 -5.34
CA LEU A 56 15.08 1.29 -6.50
C LEU A 56 14.00 2.39 -6.56
N GLY A 57 13.92 3.28 -5.56
CA GLY A 57 12.88 4.30 -5.48
C GLY A 57 11.47 3.74 -5.28
N ILE A 58 11.34 2.50 -4.79
CA ILE A 58 10.05 1.85 -4.59
C ILE A 58 9.47 2.36 -3.27
N GLU A 59 8.47 3.23 -3.39
CA GLU A 59 7.71 3.76 -2.27
C GLU A 59 6.29 3.19 -2.23
N LYS A 60 5.65 3.30 -1.06
CA LYS A 60 4.30 2.79 -0.80
C LYS A 60 3.19 3.72 -1.34
N ASN A 61 3.48 4.45 -2.41
CA ASN A 61 2.68 5.59 -2.90
C ASN A 61 1.40 5.19 -3.65
N SER A 62 1.29 3.94 -4.11
CA SER A 62 0.05 3.32 -4.61
C SER A 62 -1.14 3.47 -3.65
N THR A 63 -0.89 3.48 -2.34
CA THR A 63 -1.93 3.62 -1.33
C THR A 63 -2.59 4.99 -1.43
N ASN A 64 -1.85 6.04 -1.79
CA ASN A 64 -2.39 7.39 -1.94
C ASN A 64 -3.41 7.46 -3.09
N GLU A 65 -3.08 6.86 -4.24
CA GLU A 65 -3.99 6.82 -5.40
C GLU A 65 -5.19 5.92 -5.14
N SER A 66 -4.95 4.76 -4.51
CA SER A 66 -6.01 3.85 -4.08
C SER A 66 -6.97 4.53 -3.10
N TRP A 67 -6.46 5.28 -2.12
CA TRP A 67 -7.28 6.02 -1.16
C TRP A 67 -8.05 7.17 -1.80
N LYS A 68 -7.47 7.88 -2.78
CA LYS A 68 -8.21 8.88 -3.57
C LYS A 68 -9.40 8.24 -4.28
N TYR A 69 -9.20 7.10 -4.94
CA TYR A 69 -10.27 6.37 -5.61
C TYR A 69 -11.35 5.87 -4.62
N ILE A 70 -10.93 5.28 -3.50
CA ILE A 70 -11.83 4.80 -2.45
C ILE A 70 -12.65 5.95 -1.86
N ALA A 71 -12.02 7.09 -1.57
CA ALA A 71 -12.69 8.27 -1.04
C ALA A 71 -13.75 8.81 -2.03
N GLN A 72 -13.44 8.91 -3.32
CA GLN A 72 -14.41 9.29 -4.34
C GLN A 72 -15.61 8.33 -4.40
N LYS A 73 -15.35 7.02 -4.39
CA LYS A 73 -16.40 5.99 -4.45
C LYS A 73 -17.28 5.99 -3.21
N LEU A 74 -16.69 6.16 -2.02
CA LEU A 74 -17.44 6.28 -0.77
C LEU A 74 -18.31 7.53 -0.73
N ASN A 75 -17.80 8.68 -1.15
CA ASN A 75 -18.58 9.91 -1.19
C ASN A 75 -19.81 9.77 -2.08
N LYS A 76 -19.66 9.13 -3.24
CA LYS A 76 -20.79 8.82 -4.12
C LYS A 76 -21.82 7.95 -3.40
N ARG A 77 -21.41 6.86 -2.77
CA ARG A 77 -22.32 5.96 -2.04
C ARG A 77 -22.99 6.60 -0.81
N LYS A 78 -22.28 7.50 -0.12
CA LYS A 78 -22.84 8.26 1.00
C LYS A 78 -23.98 9.17 0.54
N ARG A 79 -23.85 9.83 -0.63
CA ARG A 79 -24.96 10.60 -1.24
C ARG A 79 -26.16 9.71 -1.57
N ASP A 80 -25.90 8.47 -1.97
CA ASP A 80 -26.93 7.47 -2.27
C ASP A 80 -27.50 6.77 -1.01
N GLY A 81 -27.09 7.18 0.19
CA GLY A 81 -27.58 6.62 1.46
C GLY A 81 -27.06 5.22 1.81
N LYS A 82 -25.98 4.75 1.17
CA LYS A 82 -25.45 3.39 1.34
C LYS A 82 -24.13 3.38 2.09
N ASP A 83 -24.09 2.66 3.21
CA ASP A 83 -22.85 2.31 3.89
C ASP A 83 -22.11 1.19 3.13
N SER A 84 -20.77 1.14 3.23
CA SER A 84 -19.98 0.12 2.54
C SER A 84 -18.83 -0.38 3.39
N GLU A 85 -18.71 -1.70 3.45
CA GLU A 85 -17.49 -2.35 3.88
C GLU A 85 -16.45 -2.22 2.77
N ILE A 86 -15.22 -1.84 3.14
CA ILE A 86 -14.12 -1.71 2.20
C ILE A 86 -13.11 -2.80 2.48
N TYR A 87 -12.80 -3.54 1.42
CA TYR A 87 -11.69 -4.46 1.38
C TYR A 87 -10.59 -3.84 0.52
N ILE A 88 -9.39 -3.71 1.09
CA ILE A 88 -8.19 -3.37 0.33
C ILE A 88 -7.31 -4.61 0.36
N ASN A 89 -6.99 -5.16 -0.82
CA ASN A 89 -6.16 -6.35 -0.97
C ASN A 89 -6.66 -7.53 -0.14
N GLY A 90 -7.98 -7.78 -0.20
CA GLY A 90 -8.65 -8.87 0.54
C GLY A 90 -8.83 -8.64 2.04
N LYS A 91 -8.24 -7.58 2.61
CA LYS A 91 -8.33 -7.26 4.05
C LYS A 91 -9.45 -6.25 4.30
N LEU A 92 -10.38 -6.60 5.20
CA LEU A 92 -11.41 -5.67 5.68
C LEU A 92 -10.76 -4.51 6.41
N ILE A 93 -11.06 -3.28 6.00
CA ILE A 93 -10.51 -2.10 6.63
C ILE A 93 -11.45 -1.58 7.72
N PRO A 94 -10.97 -1.37 8.96
CA PRO A 94 -11.78 -0.80 10.02
C PRO A 94 -12.31 0.59 9.66
N ARG A 95 -13.58 0.87 9.99
CA ARG A 95 -14.24 2.17 9.76
C ARG A 95 -13.44 3.38 10.26
N LYS A 96 -12.76 3.26 11.41
CA LYS A 96 -11.90 4.32 11.96
C LYS A 96 -10.74 4.68 11.03
N LYS A 97 -10.13 3.67 10.39
CA LYS A 97 -9.06 3.86 9.40
C LYS A 97 -9.61 4.43 8.10
N ILE A 98 -10.77 3.93 7.64
CA ILE A 98 -11.49 4.49 6.48
C ILE A 98 -11.75 5.98 6.69
N ASN A 99 -12.37 6.39 7.80
CA ASN A 99 -12.69 7.80 8.05
C ASN A 99 -11.44 8.69 8.07
N LYS A 100 -10.35 8.22 8.70
CA LYS A 100 -9.08 8.96 8.74
C LYS A 100 -8.48 9.13 7.35
N GLU A 101 -8.38 8.06 6.57
CA GLU A 101 -7.77 8.14 5.24
C GLU A 101 -8.69 8.86 4.25
N VAL A 102 -9.99 8.60 4.26
CA VAL A 102 -10.97 9.36 3.47
C VAL A 102 -10.82 10.84 3.77
N SER A 103 -10.82 11.27 5.04
CA SER A 103 -10.65 12.70 5.39
C SER A 103 -9.36 13.33 4.85
N ARG A 104 -8.28 12.54 4.71
CA ARG A 104 -6.99 12.98 4.18
C ARG A 104 -7.01 13.20 2.67
N TYR A 105 -7.83 12.46 1.92
CA TYR A 105 -7.88 12.49 0.45
C TYR A 105 -9.20 13.00 -0.13
N THR A 106 -10.23 13.22 0.69
CA THR A 106 -11.31 14.13 0.33
C THR A 106 -10.74 15.53 0.29
N LEU A 107 -10.68 16.09 -0.91
CA LEU A 107 -10.79 17.53 -1.05
C LEU A 107 -11.97 17.99 -0.19
N PRO A 108 -11.83 19.06 0.63
CA PRO A 108 -12.98 19.72 1.21
C PRO A 108 -13.93 19.95 0.04
N SER A 109 -15.11 19.33 0.10
CA SER A 109 -16.17 19.67 -0.83
C SER A 109 -16.34 21.18 -0.72
N LEU A 110 -16.12 21.89 -1.81
CA LEU A 110 -16.33 23.34 -1.98
C LEU A 110 -17.83 23.70 -1.89
N GLU A 111 -18.57 23.02 -1.03
CA GLU A 111 -20.00 23.16 -0.83
C GLU A 111 -20.29 22.85 0.62
N GLN A 112 -20.03 23.81 1.50
CA GLN A 112 -20.84 24.18 2.67
C GLN A 112 -20.31 25.52 3.23
N MET A 113 -20.25 26.58 2.41
CA MET A 113 -20.27 27.92 2.98
C MET A 113 -21.74 28.32 3.09
N PRO A 114 -22.30 28.54 4.30
CA PRO A 114 -23.58 29.21 4.40
C PRO A 114 -23.40 30.60 3.79
N ILE A 115 -24.20 30.89 2.77
CA ILE A 115 -24.42 32.27 2.32
C ILE A 115 -24.98 33.00 3.55
N SER A 116 -24.20 33.93 4.09
CA SER A 116 -24.67 34.92 5.06
C SER A 116 -24.54 36.29 4.44
#